data_AF-A0A2N1NVN9-F1
#
_entry.id   AF-A0A2N1NVN9-F1
#
_cell.length_a   1.000
_cell.length_b   1.000
_cell.length_c   1.000
_cell.angle_alpha   90.00
_cell.angle_beta   90.00
_cell.angle_gamma   90.00
#
_symmetry.space_group_name_H-M   'P 1'
#
loop_
_entity.id
_entity.type
_entity.pdbx_description
1 polymer ?
#
loop_
_entity_poly.entity_id
_entity_poly.type
_entity_poly.pdbx_seq_one_letter_code
_entity_poly.pdbx_strand_id
1 'polypeptide(L)'
;MKELKEAEEEWKKAKSEAIRLRDFHIENLYELLLKSSYERNYCRASKILEILLKCPECDMTRIWQPAIEVLATLDPTSTVFIDFFNIMLLKNHTKKRDVGEVDKQKVIMELVFYQVKYGQTIDALATIETYLPQEPYCNNPLLYGYAGLISFSLWEQLNAKFKKSEPEVVGYKPQKRKNASKIILPPRERSKRKRNV
;
A
#
# COMPACT_ATOMS: atom_id res chain seq x y z
N MET A 1 -53.22 -26.24 -19.55
CA MET A 1 -52.15 -26.93 -18.79
C MET A 1 -51.02 -27.46 -19.66
N LYS A 2 -51.29 -28.05 -20.85
CA LYS A 2 -50.24 -28.55 -21.76
C LYS A 2 -49.40 -27.42 -22.38
N GLU A 3 -50.05 -26.38 -22.89
CA GLU A 3 -49.38 -25.20 -23.49
C GLU A 3 -48.50 -24.42 -22.49
N LEU A 4 -48.93 -24.35 -21.22
CA LEU A 4 -48.13 -23.76 -20.14
C LEU A 4 -46.84 -24.56 -19.88
N LYS A 5 -46.89 -25.89 -19.99
CA LYS A 5 -45.72 -26.75 -19.82
C LYS A 5 -44.76 -26.67 -21.02
N GLU A 6 -45.30 -26.56 -22.23
CA GLU A 6 -44.50 -26.40 -23.45
C GLU A 6 -43.78 -25.04 -23.45
N ALA A 7 -44.47 -23.95 -23.09
CA ALA A 7 -43.86 -22.62 -22.95
C ALA A 7 -42.79 -22.56 -21.84
N GLU A 8 -42.99 -23.28 -20.73
CA GLU A 8 -41.99 -23.36 -19.65
C GLU A 8 -40.71 -24.08 -20.11
N GLU A 9 -40.84 -25.11 -20.95
CA GLU A 9 -39.71 -25.88 -21.48
C GLU A 9 -38.93 -25.10 -22.53
N GLU A 10 -39.62 -24.37 -23.42
CA GLU A 10 -38.99 -23.45 -24.37
C GLU A 10 -38.23 -22.32 -23.67
N TRP A 11 -38.79 -21.76 -22.59
CA TRP A 11 -38.10 -20.75 -21.79
C TRP A 11 -36.85 -21.31 -21.11
N LYS A 12 -36.91 -22.53 -20.56
CA LYS A 12 -35.73 -23.19 -19.97
C LYS A 12 -34.64 -23.41 -21.02
N LYS A 13 -35.01 -23.85 -22.23
CA LYS A 13 -34.07 -24.06 -23.33
C LYS A 13 -33.40 -22.74 -23.76
N ALA A 14 -34.19 -21.70 -24.04
CA ALA A 14 -33.66 -20.39 -24.42
C ALA A 14 -32.75 -19.80 -23.34
N LYS A 15 -33.12 -19.95 -22.06
CA LYS A 15 -32.29 -19.55 -20.93
C LYS A 15 -30.96 -20.31 -20.89
N SER A 16 -30.98 -21.63 -21.14
CA SER A 16 -29.75 -22.44 -21.16
C SER A 16 -28.80 -22.08 -22.30
N GLU A 17 -29.34 -21.74 -23.48
CA GLU A 17 -28.57 -21.29 -24.63
C GLU A 17 -27.95 -19.91 -24.39
N ALA A 18 -28.71 -18.99 -23.77
CA ALA A 18 -28.20 -17.67 -23.39
C ALA A 18 -27.06 -17.75 -22.36
N ILE A 19 -27.14 -18.66 -21.39
CA ILE A 19 -26.06 -18.90 -20.41
C ILE A 19 -24.81 -19.39 -21.13
N ARG A 20 -24.93 -20.38 -22.03
CA ARG A 20 -23.79 -20.90 -22.81
C ARG A 20 -23.13 -19.84 -23.68
N LEU A 21 -23.92 -18.99 -24.34
CA LEU A 21 -23.40 -17.90 -25.16
C LEU A 21 -22.65 -16.87 -24.31
N ARG A 22 -23.18 -16.55 -23.13
CA ARG A 22 -22.54 -15.65 -22.16
C ARG A 22 -21.21 -16.23 -21.66
N ASP A 23 -21.18 -17.51 -21.28
CA ASP A 23 -19.96 -18.19 -20.86
C ASP A 23 -18.89 -18.17 -21.97
N PHE A 24 -19.30 -18.42 -23.22
CA PHE A 24 -18.41 -18.32 -24.38
C PHE A 24 -17.85 -16.90 -24.57
N HIS A 25 -18.66 -15.85 -24.40
CA HIS A 25 -18.17 -14.47 -24.46
C HIS A 25 -17.21 -14.14 -23.32
N ILE A 26 -17.45 -14.65 -22.11
CA ILE A 26 -16.54 -14.46 -20.97
C ILE A 26 -15.18 -15.13 -21.23
N GLU A 27 -15.17 -16.35 -21.76
CA GLU A 27 -13.93 -17.03 -22.15
C GLU A 27 -13.16 -16.26 -23.21
N ASN A 28 -13.83 -15.78 -24.25
CA ASN A 28 -13.20 -14.93 -25.27
C ASN A 28 -12.64 -13.63 -24.67
N LEU A 29 -13.30 -13.03 -23.68
CA LEU A 29 -12.78 -11.85 -23.00
C LEU A 29 -11.50 -12.16 -22.23
N TYR A 30 -11.36 -13.35 -21.62
CA TYR A 30 -10.10 -13.77 -21.00
C TYR A 30 -8.98 -13.93 -22.02
N GLU A 31 -9.25 -14.57 -23.15
CA GLU A 31 -8.25 -14.72 -24.22
C GLU A 31 -7.83 -13.35 -24.78
N LEU A 32 -8.78 -12.45 -24.99
CA LEU A 32 -8.51 -11.09 -25.43
C LEU A 32 -7.70 -10.30 -24.40
N LEU A 33 -7.98 -10.49 -23.11
CA LEU A 33 -7.21 -9.88 -22.03
C LEU A 33 -5.74 -10.33 -22.09
N LEU A 34 -5.52 -11.64 -22.13
CA LEU A 34 -4.17 -12.22 -22.20
C LEU A 34 -3.42 -11.76 -23.45
N LYS A 35 -4.09 -11.76 -24.61
CA LYS A 35 -3.53 -11.25 -25.85
C LYS A 35 -3.17 -9.76 -25.75
N SER A 36 -4.05 -8.95 -25.19
CA SER A 36 -3.80 -7.52 -25.01
C SER A 36 -2.66 -7.22 -24.01
N SER A 37 -2.47 -8.05 -22.98
CA SER A 37 -1.30 -8.00 -22.09
C SER A 37 -0.02 -8.32 -22.85
N TYR A 38 -0.02 -9.42 -23.62
CA TYR A 38 1.15 -9.82 -24.41
C TYR A 38 1.56 -8.77 -25.45
N GLU A 39 0.57 -8.14 -26.11
CA GLU A 39 0.75 -7.04 -27.06
C GLU A 39 1.10 -5.70 -26.37
N ARG A 40 1.15 -5.65 -25.03
CA ARG A 40 1.37 -4.44 -24.21
C ARG A 40 0.36 -3.31 -24.51
N ASN A 41 -0.83 -3.66 -24.99
CA ASN A 41 -1.90 -2.71 -25.24
C ASN A 41 -2.76 -2.55 -23.98
N TYR A 42 -2.18 -1.87 -22.99
CA TYR A 42 -2.81 -1.74 -21.66
C TYR A 42 -4.11 -0.93 -21.69
N CYS A 43 -4.26 0.04 -22.60
CA CYS A 43 -5.53 0.76 -22.78
C CYS A 43 -6.68 -0.17 -23.16
N ARG A 44 -6.42 -1.11 -24.07
CA ARG A 44 -7.41 -2.12 -24.46
C ARG A 44 -7.67 -3.11 -23.33
N ALA A 45 -6.60 -3.58 -22.67
CA ALA A 45 -6.69 -4.50 -21.54
C ALA A 45 -7.52 -3.92 -20.39
N SER A 46 -7.34 -2.63 -20.08
CA SER A 46 -8.12 -1.90 -19.07
C SER A 46 -9.62 -1.93 -19.37
N LYS A 47 -10.02 -1.72 -20.63
CA LYS A 47 -11.43 -1.80 -21.03
C LYS A 47 -11.99 -3.22 -20.93
N ILE A 48 -11.19 -4.22 -21.27
CA ILE A 48 -11.60 -5.63 -21.13
C ILE A 48 -11.79 -5.97 -19.64
N LEU A 49 -10.87 -5.54 -18.77
CA LEU A 49 -10.98 -5.70 -17.31
C LEU A 49 -12.22 -5.01 -16.75
N GLU A 50 -12.52 -3.80 -17.20
CA GLU A 50 -13.71 -3.05 -16.77
C GLU A 50 -15.01 -3.83 -17.09
N ILE A 51 -15.05 -4.51 -18.24
CA ILE A 51 -16.19 -5.36 -18.63
C ILE A 51 -16.22 -6.64 -17.78
N LEU A 52 -15.09 -7.33 -17.65
CA LEU A 52 -14.98 -8.57 -16.87
C LEU A 52 -15.38 -8.36 -15.41
N LEU A 53 -14.96 -7.27 -14.78
CA LEU A 53 -15.28 -6.96 -13.38
C LEU A 53 -16.76 -6.66 -13.15
N LYS A 54 -17.51 -6.26 -14.19
CA LYS A 54 -18.97 -6.09 -14.12
C LYS A 54 -19.72 -7.42 -14.23
N CYS A 55 -19.07 -8.49 -14.69
CA CYS A 55 -19.67 -9.81 -14.80
C CYS A 55 -19.59 -10.57 -13.47
N PRO A 56 -20.72 -11.07 -12.92
CA PRO A 56 -20.72 -11.83 -11.66
C PRO A 56 -20.04 -13.19 -11.79
N GLU A 57 -19.97 -13.76 -13.00
CA GLU A 57 -19.34 -15.05 -13.27
C GLU A 57 -17.83 -14.97 -13.44
N CYS A 58 -17.25 -13.78 -13.31
CA CYS A 58 -15.83 -13.57 -13.54
C CYS A 58 -14.98 -14.31 -12.49
N ASP A 59 -14.13 -15.20 -12.97
CA ASP A 59 -13.06 -15.84 -12.22
C ASP A 59 -11.93 -14.84 -11.95
N MET A 60 -11.75 -14.47 -10.68
CA MET A 60 -10.70 -13.52 -10.30
C MET A 60 -9.31 -14.14 -10.41
N THR A 61 -9.17 -15.47 -10.36
CA THR A 61 -7.85 -16.14 -10.45
C THR A 61 -7.17 -15.90 -11.79
N ARG A 62 -7.96 -15.72 -12.85
CA ARG A 62 -7.49 -15.50 -14.21
C ARG A 62 -7.22 -14.03 -14.51
N ILE A 63 -7.88 -13.11 -13.80
CA ILE A 63 -7.75 -11.67 -14.07
C ILE A 63 -6.75 -10.96 -13.17
N TRP A 64 -6.48 -11.45 -11.95
CA TRP A 64 -5.82 -10.61 -10.96
C TRP A 64 -4.38 -10.23 -11.35
N GLN A 65 -3.60 -11.14 -11.92
CA GLN A 65 -2.24 -10.81 -12.36
C GLN A 65 -2.24 -9.87 -13.58
N PRO A 66 -3.01 -10.15 -14.67
CA PRO A 66 -3.13 -9.18 -15.76
C PRO A 66 -3.67 -7.82 -15.31
N ALA A 67 -4.62 -7.80 -14.36
CA ALA A 67 -5.17 -6.56 -13.82
C ALA A 67 -4.11 -5.74 -13.10
N ILE A 68 -3.28 -6.40 -12.29
CA ILE A 68 -2.17 -5.74 -11.61
C ILE A 68 -1.18 -5.15 -12.61
N GLU A 69 -0.80 -5.91 -13.64
CA GLU A 69 0.10 -5.43 -14.70
C GLU A 69 -0.46 -4.19 -15.42
N VAL A 70 -1.74 -4.24 -15.82
CA VAL A 70 -2.41 -3.15 -16.53
C VAL A 70 -2.52 -1.91 -15.67
N LEU A 71 -3.02 -2.06 -14.44
CA LEU A 71 -3.26 -0.91 -13.55
C LEU A 71 -1.94 -0.29 -13.08
N ALA A 72 -0.93 -1.10 -12.75
CA ALA A 72 0.40 -0.60 -12.38
C ALA A 72 1.11 0.12 -13.54
N THR A 73 0.72 -0.15 -14.79
CA THR A 73 1.30 0.53 -15.97
C THR A 73 0.55 1.81 -16.32
N LEU A 74 -0.78 1.82 -16.23
CA LEU A 74 -1.59 2.96 -16.66
C LEU A 74 -1.70 4.07 -15.61
N ASP A 75 -1.93 3.71 -14.36
CA ASP A 75 -2.07 4.68 -13.27
C ASP A 75 -1.58 4.08 -11.94
N PRO A 76 -0.25 4.05 -11.74
CA PRO A 76 0.37 3.45 -10.57
C PRO A 76 0.20 4.24 -9.27
N THR A 77 -0.51 5.37 -9.29
CA THR A 77 -0.81 6.17 -8.10
C THR A 77 -2.30 6.25 -7.82
N SER A 78 -3.11 5.61 -8.66
CA SER A 78 -4.55 5.61 -8.53
C SER A 78 -5.01 4.93 -7.26
N THR A 79 -6.00 5.53 -6.60
CA THR A 79 -6.75 4.85 -5.53
C THR A 79 -7.49 3.62 -6.06
N VAL A 80 -7.83 3.61 -7.36
CA VAL A 80 -8.49 2.50 -8.06
C VAL A 80 -7.68 1.20 -7.94
N PHE A 81 -6.34 1.30 -7.88
CA PHE A 81 -5.48 0.13 -7.71
C PHE A 81 -5.62 -0.50 -6.33
N ILE A 82 -5.68 0.33 -5.29
CA ILE A 82 -5.89 -0.11 -3.91
C ILE A 82 -7.31 -0.68 -3.76
N ASP A 83 -8.30 -0.03 -4.36
CA ASP A 83 -9.69 -0.50 -4.38
C ASP A 83 -9.79 -1.89 -5.04
N PHE A 84 -9.05 -2.14 -6.11
CA PHE A 84 -8.98 -3.45 -6.76
C PHE A 84 -8.47 -4.53 -5.79
N PHE A 85 -7.38 -4.27 -5.05
CA PHE A 85 -6.89 -5.21 -4.04
C PHE A 85 -7.89 -5.42 -2.90
N ASN A 86 -8.55 -4.36 -2.43
CA ASN A 86 -9.56 -4.47 -1.39
C ASN A 86 -10.71 -5.38 -1.84
N ILE A 87 -11.17 -5.24 -3.10
CA ILE A 87 -12.16 -6.15 -3.70
C ILE A 87 -11.65 -7.59 -3.71
N MET A 88 -10.38 -7.81 -4.08
CA MET A 88 -9.77 -9.15 -4.08
C MET A 88 -9.71 -9.78 -2.69
N LEU A 89 -9.38 -9.00 -1.66
CA LEU A 89 -9.23 -9.48 -0.28
C LEU A 89 -10.59 -9.72 0.40
N LEU A 90 -11.60 -8.91 0.05
CA LEU A 90 -12.97 -9.02 0.57
C LEU A 90 -13.81 -10.11 -0.12
N LYS A 91 -13.56 -10.40 -1.40
CA LYS A 91 -14.25 -11.48 -2.09
C LYS A 91 -13.79 -12.83 -1.51
N ASN A 92 -14.56 -13.33 -0.55
CA ASN A 92 -14.52 -14.74 -0.19
C ASN A 92 -15.02 -15.52 -1.40
N HIS A 93 -14.14 -16.27 -2.07
CA HIS A 93 -14.50 -17.09 -3.22
C HIS A 93 -15.55 -18.11 -2.78
N THR A 94 -16.81 -17.78 -3.00
CA THR A 94 -17.95 -18.58 -2.57
C THR A 94 -18.00 -19.85 -3.41
N LYS A 95 -17.56 -20.97 -2.83
CA LYS A 95 -18.15 -22.33 -2.92
C LYS A 95 -18.49 -22.90 -4.31
N LYS A 96 -17.98 -22.40 -5.44
CA LYS A 96 -17.87 -23.24 -6.63
C LYS A 96 -16.62 -24.09 -6.44
N ARG A 97 -16.81 -25.39 -6.19
CA ARG A 97 -15.78 -26.38 -5.85
C ARG A 97 -14.61 -26.46 -6.85
N ASP A 98 -14.73 -25.80 -7.99
CA ASP A 98 -13.83 -25.95 -9.15
C ASP A 98 -13.08 -24.66 -9.52
N VAL A 99 -13.32 -23.53 -8.85
CA VAL A 99 -12.57 -22.29 -9.09
C VAL A 99 -11.52 -22.16 -7.99
N GLY A 100 -10.24 -22.20 -8.38
CA GLY A 100 -9.11 -22.11 -7.45
C GLY A 100 -9.26 -20.89 -6.53
N GLU A 101 -8.85 -21.02 -5.27
CA GLU A 101 -8.83 -19.89 -4.37
C GLU A 101 -7.63 -19.01 -4.73
N VAL A 102 -7.84 -17.70 -4.94
CA VAL A 102 -6.72 -16.77 -5.03
C VAL A 102 -6.02 -16.78 -3.69
N ASP A 103 -4.72 -17.08 -3.70
CA ASP A 103 -3.90 -17.05 -2.51
C ASP A 103 -3.85 -15.62 -1.95
N LYS A 104 -4.70 -15.36 -0.97
CA LYS A 104 -4.85 -14.05 -0.33
C LYS A 104 -3.53 -13.56 0.24
N GLN A 105 -2.62 -14.46 0.66
CA GLN A 105 -1.29 -14.06 1.11
C GLN A 105 -0.50 -13.39 -0.02
N LYS A 106 -0.57 -13.92 -1.25
CA LYS A 106 0.09 -13.29 -2.42
C LYS A 106 -0.53 -11.93 -2.72
N VAL A 107 -1.84 -11.80 -2.62
CA VAL A 107 -2.55 -10.53 -2.84
C VAL A 107 -2.12 -9.48 -1.82
N ILE A 108 -2.06 -9.84 -0.54
CA ILE A 108 -1.57 -8.96 0.54
C ILE A 108 -0.14 -8.52 0.26
N MET A 109 0.74 -9.48 -0.08
CA MET A 109 2.14 -9.18 -0.37
C MET A 109 2.32 -8.25 -1.56
N GLU A 110 1.54 -8.44 -2.63
CA GLU A 110 1.62 -7.59 -3.81
C GLU A 110 1.14 -6.16 -3.53
N LEU A 111 0.08 -6.00 -2.73
CA LEU A 111 -0.39 -4.69 -2.26
C LEU A 111 0.69 -3.99 -1.41
N VAL A 112 1.31 -4.70 -0.47
CA VAL A 112 2.40 -4.18 0.36
C VAL A 112 3.59 -3.76 -0.49
N PHE A 113 4.00 -4.58 -1.47
CA PHE A 113 5.09 -4.23 -2.37
C PHE A 113 4.79 -3.01 -3.22
N TYR A 114 3.55 -2.88 -3.72
CA TYR A 114 3.11 -1.69 -4.41
C TYR A 114 3.23 -0.44 -3.52
N GLN A 115 2.68 -0.49 -2.30
CA GLN A 115 2.72 0.65 -1.38
C GLN A 115 4.17 1.05 -1.06
N VAL A 116 5.06 0.08 -0.83
CA VAL A 116 6.50 0.35 -0.63
C VAL A 116 7.12 0.98 -1.89
N LYS A 117 6.87 0.43 -3.07
CA LYS A 117 7.44 0.90 -4.34
C LYS A 117 7.09 2.35 -4.65
N TYR A 118 5.88 2.79 -4.29
CA TYR A 118 5.41 4.16 -4.53
C TYR A 118 5.57 5.08 -3.30
N GLY A 119 6.39 4.68 -2.32
CA GLY A 119 6.75 5.52 -1.18
C GLY A 119 5.69 5.62 -0.07
N GLN A 120 4.63 4.84 -0.16
CA GLN A 120 3.58 4.70 0.86
C GLN A 120 4.00 3.68 1.93
N THR A 121 5.23 3.79 2.45
CA THR A 121 5.83 2.80 3.36
C THR A 121 5.08 2.68 4.69
N ILE A 122 4.47 3.77 5.16
CA ILE A 122 3.65 3.77 6.39
C ILE A 122 2.36 2.98 6.15
N ASP A 123 1.69 3.22 5.02
CA ASP A 123 0.46 2.50 4.66
C ASP A 123 0.75 1.02 4.42
N ALA A 124 1.92 0.70 3.84
CA ALA A 124 2.40 -0.67 3.70
C ALA A 124 2.53 -1.40 5.04
N LEU A 125 3.08 -0.73 6.05
CA LEU A 125 3.19 -1.28 7.41
C LEU A 125 1.81 -1.47 8.04
N ALA A 126 0.95 -0.46 7.98
CA ALA A 126 -0.41 -0.55 8.51
C ALA A 126 -1.22 -1.69 7.85
N THR A 127 -1.04 -1.87 6.54
CA THR A 127 -1.69 -2.95 5.76
C THR A 127 -1.25 -4.31 6.27
N ILE A 128 0.06 -4.57 6.38
CA ILE A 128 0.55 -5.88 6.83
C ILE A 128 0.17 -6.16 8.30
N GLU A 129 0.27 -5.14 9.17
CA GLU A 129 -0.10 -5.24 10.59
C GLU A 129 -1.59 -5.52 10.80
N THR A 130 -2.45 -5.09 9.87
CA THR A 130 -3.88 -5.41 9.90
C THR A 130 -4.14 -6.91 9.72
N TYR A 131 -3.36 -7.57 8.86
CA TYR A 131 -3.53 -8.99 8.54
C TYR A 131 -2.77 -9.93 9.49
N LEU A 132 -1.62 -9.51 10.03
CA LEU A 132 -0.80 -10.32 10.92
C LEU A 132 -1.57 -11.00 12.07
N PRO A 133 -2.44 -10.34 12.85
CA PRO A 133 -3.13 -11.00 13.95
C PRO A 133 -4.26 -11.95 13.51
N GLN A 134 -4.62 -11.98 12.23
CA GLN A 134 -5.75 -12.75 11.71
C GLN A 134 -5.32 -14.18 11.35
N GLU A 135 -6.18 -15.18 11.54
CA GLU A 135 -5.95 -16.52 10.96
C GLU A 135 -6.19 -16.48 9.44
N PRO A 136 -5.35 -17.17 8.62
CA PRO A 136 -4.24 -18.06 8.96
C PRO A 136 -2.85 -17.37 9.05
N TYR A 137 -2.81 -16.04 9.06
CA TYR A 137 -1.57 -15.24 8.93
C TYR A 137 -0.79 -15.08 10.23
N CYS A 138 -1.42 -15.29 11.38
CA CYS A 138 -0.84 -15.13 12.72
C CYS A 138 0.44 -15.91 12.98
N ASN A 139 0.69 -17.00 12.24
CA ASN A 139 1.88 -17.83 12.34
C ASN A 139 2.75 -17.79 11.07
N ASN A 140 2.56 -16.80 10.21
CA ASN A 140 3.27 -16.72 8.92
C ASN A 140 4.61 -15.96 9.07
N PRO A 141 5.77 -16.66 9.09
CA PRO A 141 7.06 -16.02 9.34
C PRO A 141 7.45 -15.03 8.23
N LEU A 142 6.97 -15.23 7.00
CA LEU A 142 7.27 -14.34 5.89
C LEU A 142 6.64 -12.95 6.12
N LEU A 143 5.37 -12.92 6.53
CA LEU A 143 4.68 -11.65 6.78
C LEU A 143 5.34 -10.87 7.93
N TYR A 144 5.72 -11.54 9.03
CA TYR A 144 6.47 -10.88 10.10
C TYR A 144 7.84 -10.38 9.64
N GLY A 145 8.54 -11.14 8.80
CA GLY A 145 9.81 -10.73 8.22
C GLY A 145 9.69 -9.44 7.41
N TYR A 146 8.68 -9.35 6.53
CA TYR A 146 8.43 -8.14 5.76
C TYR A 146 7.99 -6.96 6.64
N ALA A 147 7.12 -7.17 7.64
CA ALA A 147 6.75 -6.13 8.59
C ALA A 147 7.96 -5.56 9.34
N GLY A 148 8.90 -6.42 9.74
CA GLY A 148 10.17 -6.03 10.35
C GLY A 148 11.06 -5.21 9.42
N LEU A 149 11.21 -5.62 8.15
CA LEU A 149 11.98 -4.87 7.16
C LEU A 149 11.38 -3.49 6.86
N ILE A 150 10.05 -3.42 6.73
CA ILE A 150 9.33 -2.15 6.52
C ILE A 150 9.53 -1.23 7.73
N SER A 151 9.32 -1.75 8.94
CA SER A 151 9.56 -1.02 10.19
C SER A 151 10.99 -0.49 10.30
N PHE A 152 11.98 -1.31 9.97
CA PHE A 152 13.39 -0.92 9.97
C PHE A 152 13.65 0.21 8.95
N SER A 153 13.10 0.09 7.74
CA SER A 153 13.24 1.11 6.71
C SER A 153 12.65 2.47 7.14
N LEU A 154 11.50 2.46 7.84
CA LEU A 154 10.89 3.66 8.39
C LEU A 154 11.76 4.29 9.48
N TRP A 155 12.30 3.47 10.39
CA TRP A 155 13.22 3.92 11.43
C TRP A 155 14.48 4.57 10.83
N GLU A 156 15.06 3.97 9.80
CA GLU A 156 16.23 4.52 9.10
C GLU A 156 15.91 5.90 8.47
N GLN A 157 14.76 6.02 7.80
CA GLN A 157 14.30 7.28 7.22
C GLN A 157 14.09 8.37 8.28
N LEU A 158 13.51 8.02 9.43
CA LEU A 158 13.33 8.96 10.54
C LEU A 158 14.68 9.42 11.10
N ASN A 159 15.60 8.49 11.35
CA ASN A 159 16.93 8.81 11.84
C ASN A 159 17.74 9.68 10.88
N ALA A 160 17.63 9.44 9.57
CA ALA A 160 18.26 10.28 8.57
C ALA A 160 17.74 11.74 8.62
N LYS A 161 16.44 11.93 8.90
CA LYS A 161 15.86 13.27 9.11
C LYS A 161 16.42 13.94 10.37
N PHE A 162 16.53 13.20 11.47
CA PHE A 162 17.10 13.74 12.71
C PHE A 162 18.56 14.15 12.58
N LYS A 163 19.40 13.36 11.89
CA LYS A 163 20.82 13.70 11.65
C LYS A 163 20.99 14.96 10.78
N LYS A 164 20.07 15.23 9.87
CA LYS A 164 20.09 16.46 9.04
C LYS A 164 19.62 17.71 9.79
N SER A 165 18.95 17.54 10.93
CA SER A 165 18.41 18.64 11.75
C SER A 165 19.32 19.07 12.91
N GLU A 166 20.56 18.58 13.00
CA GLU A 166 21.54 19.23 13.89
C GLU A 166 21.68 20.70 13.46
N PRO A 167 21.35 21.67 14.33
CA PRO A 167 21.46 23.07 13.99
C PRO A 167 22.91 23.36 13.64
N GLU A 168 23.15 24.09 12.54
CA GLU A 168 24.45 24.70 12.27
C GLU A 168 24.96 25.26 13.59
N VAL A 169 26.09 24.73 14.07
CA VAL A 169 26.78 25.26 15.23
C VAL A 169 27.13 26.70 14.86
N VAL A 170 26.30 27.65 15.28
CA VAL A 170 26.58 29.08 15.18
C VAL A 170 27.83 29.29 16.01
N GLY A 171 28.97 29.26 15.32
CA GLY A 171 30.28 29.48 15.93
C GLY A 171 30.24 30.84 16.59
N TYR A 172 30.16 30.86 17.91
CA TYR A 172 30.25 32.08 18.68
C TYR A 172 31.65 32.66 18.42
N LYS A 173 31.74 33.68 17.55
CA LYS A 173 32.97 34.45 17.38
C LYS A 173 33.08 35.38 18.60
N PRO A 174 34.04 35.17 19.51
CA PRO A 174 34.18 36.06 20.65
C PRO A 174 34.55 37.46 20.14
N GLN A 175 33.72 38.45 20.45
CA GLN A 175 34.03 39.85 20.18
C GLN A 175 35.29 40.23 20.95
N LYS A 176 36.35 40.61 20.23
CA LYS A 176 37.58 41.16 20.82
C LYS A 176 37.21 42.40 21.62
N ARG A 177 37.17 42.27 22.96
CA ARG A 177 37.08 43.42 23.88
C ARG A 177 38.31 44.28 23.64
N LYS A 178 38.10 45.50 23.11
CA LYS A 178 39.15 46.52 23.04
C LYS A 178 39.50 46.91 24.48
N ASN A 179 40.79 46.84 24.78
CA ASN A 179 41.39 47.19 26.06
C ASN A 179 40.86 48.54 26.58
N ALA A 180 40.30 48.53 27.79
CA ALA A 180 40.16 49.72 28.61
C ALA A 180 40.79 49.41 29.97
N SER A 181 42.10 49.64 30.05
CA SER A 181 42.84 49.66 31.29
C SER A 181 42.25 50.73 32.21
N LYS A 182 41.59 50.34 33.29
CA LYS A 182 41.40 51.19 34.47
C LYS A 182 41.97 50.45 35.66
N ILE A 183 43.15 50.93 36.07
CA ILE A 183 43.82 50.55 37.30
C ILE A 183 42.90 50.94 38.46
N ILE A 184 42.43 49.95 39.23
CA ILE A 184 41.73 50.17 40.49
C ILE A 184 42.76 50.00 41.60
N LEU A 185 43.19 51.10 42.21
CA LEU A 185 43.97 51.06 43.46
C LEU A 185 43.01 50.78 44.63
N PRO A 186 43.39 49.92 45.59
CA PRO A 186 42.56 49.63 46.75
C PRO A 186 42.57 50.82 47.74
N PRO A 187 41.48 51.05 48.51
CA PRO A 187 41.45 52.10 49.53
C PRO A 187 42.39 51.75 50.71
N ARG A 188 43.23 52.72 51.11
CA ARG A 188 44.07 52.64 52.32
C ARG A 188 43.22 52.47 53.58
N GLU A 189 43.52 51.44 54.37
CA GLU A 189 42.99 51.28 55.73
C GLU A 189 43.37 52.47 56.63
N ARG A 190 42.38 53.08 57.30
CA ARG A 190 42.63 54.08 58.35
C ARG A 190 42.74 53.37 59.70
N SER A 191 43.86 53.58 60.38
CA SER A 191 44.14 53.06 61.71
C SER A 191 43.18 53.63 62.77
N LYS A 192 42.64 52.74 63.61
CA LYS A 192 41.81 53.13 64.77
C LYS A 192 42.70 53.74 65.86
N ARG A 193 42.53 55.03 66.13
CA ARG A 193 43.12 55.70 67.31
C ARG A 193 42.47 55.17 68.59
N LYS A 194 43.30 54.65 69.50
CA LYS A 194 42.97 54.40 70.90
C LYS A 194 42.53 55.71 71.57
N ARG A 195 41.44 55.68 72.35
CA ARG A 195 41.14 56.70 73.36
C ARG A 195 41.42 56.09 74.73
N ASN A 196 42.28 56.76 75.49
CA ASN A 196 42.40 56.59 76.93
C ASN A 196 41.34 57.50 77.58
N VAL A 197 40.50 56.94 78.46
CA VAL A 197 40.27 57.36 79.87
C VAL A 197 39.82 56.11 80.61
#